data_AF-A0A366ZE02-F1
#
_entry.id   AF-A0A366ZE02-F1
#
_cell.length_a   1.000
_cell.length_b   1.000
_cell.length_c   1.000
_cell.angle_alpha   90.00
_cell.angle_beta   90.00
_cell.angle_gamma   90.00
#
_symmetry.space_group_name_H-M   'P 1'
#
loop_
_entity.id
_entity.type
_entity.pdbx_description
1 polymer ?
#
loop_
_entity_poly.entity_id
_entity_poly.type
_entity_poly.pdbx_seq_one_letter_code
_entity_poly.pdbx_strand_id
1 'polypeptide(L)'
;MNRPENELPTALPTNRLIVRTPAIAVALLGMQAYTTGVAFQLAARAPGPEDPAERNRLDELFWGHRGDGARFQIGVQFADGRRASNLPGRDGDAGLIFHPAGGSGGPLSADQDWWLSPLPPEGPLLVVVRCPGIGLEETRIELDGTAIRRAGEAATVLWPWQPPLDQPHEPPLPPDLPASSWFAG
;
A
#
# COMPACT_ATOMS: atom_id res chain seq x y z
N MET A 1 -4.18 -13.98 0.28
CA MET A 1 -5.57 -13.52 0.10
C MET A 1 -5.52 -12.05 -0.25
N ASN A 2 -6.03 -11.69 -1.42
CA ASN A 2 -6.06 -10.30 -1.88
C ASN A 2 -7.29 -9.58 -1.32
N ARG A 3 -7.31 -8.25 -1.48
CA ARG A 3 -8.49 -7.43 -1.21
C ARG A 3 -9.71 -7.97 -1.99
N PRO A 4 -10.87 -8.19 -1.34
CA PRO A 4 -12.04 -8.74 -2.01
C PRO A 4 -12.67 -7.72 -2.97
N GLU A 5 -13.09 -8.20 -4.13
CA GLU A 5 -13.71 -7.39 -5.19
C GLU A 5 -15.25 -7.41 -5.11
N ASN A 6 -15.81 -8.31 -4.30
CA ASN A 6 -17.24 -8.54 -4.13
C ASN A 6 -17.82 -7.81 -2.92
N GLU A 7 -17.14 -6.78 -2.42
CA GLU A 7 -17.49 -6.05 -1.21
C GLU A 7 -17.42 -4.54 -1.44
N LEU A 8 -18.38 -3.82 -0.85
CA LEU A 8 -18.28 -2.39 -0.62
C LEU A 8 -17.69 -2.17 0.78
N PRO A 9 -16.45 -1.67 0.89
CA PRO A 9 -15.80 -1.48 2.18
C PRO A 9 -16.40 -0.31 2.97
N THR A 10 -16.22 -0.35 4.28
CA THR A 10 -16.50 0.79 5.15
C THR A 10 -15.28 1.71 5.21
N ALA A 11 -15.44 2.96 4.83
CA ALA A 11 -14.40 3.97 4.96
C ALA A 11 -14.27 4.45 6.40
N LEU A 12 -13.04 4.55 6.90
CA LEU A 12 -12.74 5.18 8.17
C LEU A 12 -12.24 6.62 7.92
N PRO A 13 -12.74 7.62 8.67
CA PRO A 13 -12.32 9.02 8.52
C PRO A 13 -10.95 9.28 9.18
N THR A 14 -9.95 8.47 8.83
CA THR A 14 -8.63 8.47 9.44
C THR A 14 -7.57 8.78 8.40
N ASN A 15 -7.13 10.03 8.40
CA ASN A 15 -5.87 10.44 7.80
C ASN A 15 -4.87 10.74 8.91
N ARG A 16 -3.62 10.32 8.74
CA ARG A 16 -2.53 10.54 9.71
C ARG A 16 -1.31 11.07 9.00
N LEU A 17 -0.90 12.29 9.34
CA LEU A 17 0.41 12.78 8.99
C LEU A 17 1.44 12.04 9.83
N ILE A 18 2.40 11.39 9.18
CA ILE A 18 3.47 10.63 9.84
C ILE A 18 4.69 11.52 10.02
N VAL A 19 5.15 12.14 8.92
CA VAL A 19 6.28 13.06 8.94
C VAL A 19 5.98 14.25 8.06
N ARG A 20 6.48 15.42 8.49
CA ARG A 20 6.56 16.62 7.66
C ARG A 20 7.86 17.34 7.94
N THR A 21 8.65 17.51 6.90
CA THR A 21 9.84 18.35 6.86
C THR A 21 9.68 19.38 5.73
N PRO A 22 10.60 20.35 5.58
CA PRO A 22 10.60 21.22 4.40
C PRO A 22 10.74 20.46 3.08
N ALA A 23 11.37 19.27 3.08
CA ALA A 23 11.67 18.50 1.87
C ALA A 23 10.67 17.37 1.59
N ILE A 24 9.88 16.91 2.56
CA ILE A 24 8.91 15.83 2.34
C ILE A 24 7.78 15.82 3.38
N ALA A 25 6.60 15.40 2.94
CA ALA A 25 5.50 14.98 3.81
C ALA A 25 5.12 13.53 3.49
N VAL A 26 4.90 12.71 4.52
CA VAL A 26 4.38 11.34 4.39
C VAL A 26 3.15 11.19 5.27
N ALA A 27 2.09 10.61 4.71
CA ALA A 27 0.83 10.41 5.40
C ALA A 27 0.22 9.04 5.09
N LEU A 28 -0.51 8.49 6.06
CA LEU A 28 -1.45 7.39 5.86
C LEU A 28 -2.82 7.97 5.55
N LEU A 29 -3.42 7.53 4.44
CA LEU A 29 -4.67 8.05 3.90
C LEU A 29 -5.65 6.92 3.52
N GLY A 30 -6.92 7.28 3.37
CA GLY A 30 -7.88 6.49 2.58
C GLY A 30 -8.20 5.10 3.15
N MET A 31 -8.23 4.97 4.47
CA MET A 31 -8.45 3.69 5.13
C MET A 31 -9.86 3.12 4.85
N GLN A 32 -9.89 1.88 4.38
CA GLN A 32 -11.10 1.15 3.98
C GLN A 32 -11.06 -0.26 4.57
N ALA A 33 -12.02 -0.57 5.44
CA ALA A 33 -12.14 -1.89 6.05
C ALA A 33 -13.13 -2.76 5.27
N TYR A 34 -12.67 -3.97 4.98
CA TYR A 34 -13.40 -5.07 4.36
C TYR A 34 -13.65 -6.14 5.40
N THR A 35 -14.48 -7.14 5.09
CA THR A 35 -14.77 -8.21 6.06
C THR A 35 -13.53 -9.03 6.44
N THR A 36 -12.55 -9.12 5.53
CA THR A 36 -11.35 -9.96 5.67
C THR A 36 -10.07 -9.18 5.95
N GLY A 37 -10.10 -7.85 5.97
CA GLY A 37 -8.89 -7.05 6.11
C GLY A 37 -9.12 -5.56 5.92
N VAL A 38 -8.03 -4.80 5.89
CA VAL A 38 -8.06 -3.34 5.73
C VAL A 38 -7.08 -2.91 4.65
N ALA A 39 -7.54 -1.99 3.81
CA ALA A 39 -6.73 -1.31 2.82
C ALA A 39 -6.45 0.13 3.28
N PHE A 40 -5.25 0.63 3.00
CA PHE A 40 -4.91 2.04 3.18
C PHE A 40 -3.79 2.43 2.24
N GLN A 41 -3.66 3.73 1.99
CA GLN A 41 -2.59 4.27 1.16
C GLN A 41 -1.54 4.94 2.04
N LEU A 42 -0.28 4.73 1.69
CA LEU A 42 0.81 5.53 2.18
C LEU A 42 1.23 6.51 1.07
N ALA A 43 1.07 7.79 1.34
CA ALA A 43 1.30 8.87 0.39
C ALA A 43 2.53 9.69 0.80
N ALA A 44 3.46 9.91 -0.12
CA ALA A 44 4.60 10.81 0.04
C ALA A 44 4.51 11.97 -0.95
N ARG A 45 4.83 13.18 -0.50
CA ARG A 45 4.84 14.41 -1.30
C ARG A 45 6.13 15.17 -1.00
N ALA A 46 6.83 15.61 -2.04
CA ALA A 46 7.98 16.49 -1.94
C ALA A 46 7.69 17.82 -2.68
N PRO A 47 8.23 18.96 -2.22
CA PRO A 47 8.24 20.15 -3.04
C PRO A 47 9.08 19.92 -4.30
N GLY A 48 8.81 20.67 -5.37
CA GLY A 48 9.70 20.69 -6.53
C GLY A 48 11.13 21.08 -6.13
N PRO A 49 12.17 20.56 -6.81
CA PRO A 49 13.53 20.97 -6.52
C PRO A 49 13.72 22.45 -6.84
N GLU A 50 14.59 23.13 -6.09
CA GLU A 50 15.00 24.52 -6.41
C GLU A 50 15.93 24.55 -7.64
N ASP A 51 16.76 23.50 -7.80
CA ASP A 51 17.60 23.29 -8.98
C ASP A 51 16.98 22.22 -9.91
N PRO A 52 16.65 22.54 -11.18
CA PRO A 52 16.18 21.57 -12.16
C PRO A 52 17.12 20.38 -12.43
N ALA A 53 18.42 20.50 -12.07
CA ALA A 53 19.39 19.41 -12.16
C ALA A 53 19.24 18.40 -10.99
N GLU A 54 18.68 18.81 -9.86
CA GLU A 54 18.33 17.92 -8.76
C GLU A 54 17.08 17.11 -9.12
N ARG A 55 17.18 15.79 -8.97
CA ARG A 55 16.05 14.90 -9.17
C ARG A 55 15.55 14.42 -7.82
N ASN A 56 14.39 14.89 -7.41
CA ASN A 56 13.60 14.19 -6.41
C ASN A 56 13.14 12.86 -7.02
N ARG A 57 13.53 11.74 -6.41
CA ARG A 57 13.21 10.40 -6.89
C ARG A 57 12.42 9.63 -5.84
N LEU A 58 11.27 10.18 -5.45
CA LEU A 58 10.38 9.53 -4.48
C LEU A 58 9.95 8.14 -4.95
N ASP A 59 9.74 7.99 -6.25
CA ASP A 59 9.48 6.71 -6.91
C ASP A 59 10.59 5.67 -6.65
N GLU A 60 11.86 6.06 -6.67
CA GLU A 60 12.97 5.15 -6.34
C GLU A 60 12.95 4.70 -4.87
N LEU A 61 12.44 5.50 -3.95
CA LEU A 61 12.35 5.12 -2.54
C LEU A 61 11.26 4.08 -2.27
N PHE A 62 10.18 4.10 -3.06
CA PHE A 62 9.05 3.19 -2.92
C PHE A 62 9.18 1.93 -3.81
N TRP A 63 9.68 2.08 -5.04
CA TRP A 63 9.73 1.00 -6.04
C TRP A 63 11.11 0.72 -6.61
N GLY A 64 12.14 1.46 -6.20
CA GLY A 64 13.50 1.25 -6.70
C GLY A 64 14.05 -0.14 -6.35
N HIS A 65 14.85 -0.68 -7.26
CA HIS A 65 15.55 -1.95 -7.09
C HIS A 65 16.84 -1.85 -6.25
N ARG A 66 17.18 -0.68 -5.70
CA ARG A 66 18.41 -0.48 -4.92
C ARG A 66 18.35 -1.21 -3.57
N GLY A 67 19.33 -2.08 -3.33
CA GLY A 67 19.44 -2.96 -2.16
C GLY A 67 20.17 -2.34 -0.95
N ASP A 68 20.34 -1.03 -0.88
CA ASP A 68 21.20 -0.33 0.08
C ASP A 68 20.49 0.13 1.39
N GLY A 69 19.23 -0.25 1.58
CA GLY A 69 18.49 0.09 2.80
C GLY A 69 17.96 1.54 2.86
N ALA A 70 18.13 2.33 1.79
CA ALA A 70 17.56 3.67 1.68
C ALA A 70 16.04 3.68 1.40
N ARG A 71 15.46 2.52 1.06
CA ARG A 71 14.05 2.36 0.67
C ARG A 71 13.07 2.59 1.82
N PHE A 72 11.82 2.82 1.46
CA PHE A 72 10.72 2.94 2.40
C PHE A 72 10.42 1.59 3.09
N GLN A 73 10.44 1.61 4.41
CA GLN A 73 10.18 0.47 5.28
C GLN A 73 8.86 0.72 6.00
N ILE A 74 7.96 -0.25 5.98
CA ILE A 74 6.70 -0.22 6.70
C ILE A 74 6.46 -1.56 7.37
N GLY A 75 5.98 -1.50 8.61
CA GLY A 75 5.54 -2.65 9.37
C GLY A 75 4.27 -2.34 10.14
N VAL A 76 3.58 -3.39 10.54
CA VAL A 76 2.40 -3.34 11.39
C VAL A 76 2.56 -4.26 12.59
N GLN A 77 1.95 -3.89 13.70
CA GLN A 77 1.82 -4.75 14.88
C GLN A 77 0.39 -4.68 15.43
N PHE A 78 -0.19 -5.85 15.64
CA PHE A 78 -1.49 -6.01 16.32
C PHE A 78 -1.35 -5.94 17.84
N ALA A 79 -2.45 -5.66 18.52
CA ALA A 79 -2.53 -5.66 19.98
C ALA A 79 -2.16 -7.00 20.63
N ASP A 80 -2.37 -8.12 19.92
CA ASP A 80 -1.97 -9.47 20.34
C ASP A 80 -0.48 -9.77 20.13
N GLY A 81 0.28 -8.80 19.63
CA GLY A 81 1.71 -8.87 19.41
C GLY A 81 2.12 -9.28 18.01
N ARG A 82 1.21 -9.81 17.17
CA ARG A 82 1.54 -10.27 15.81
C ARG A 82 2.05 -9.15 14.91
N ARG A 83 3.05 -9.43 14.06
CA ARG A 83 3.77 -8.47 13.23
C ARG A 83 3.87 -8.91 11.78
N ALA A 84 3.90 -7.92 10.89
CA ALA A 84 4.29 -8.12 9.49
C ALA A 84 4.99 -6.86 8.97
N SER A 85 5.83 -6.99 7.94
CA SER A 85 6.54 -5.85 7.33
C SER A 85 6.85 -6.09 5.86
N ASN A 86 7.22 -5.04 5.13
CA ASN A 86 7.68 -5.12 3.75
C ASN A 86 9.18 -5.45 3.60
N LEU A 87 9.86 -5.81 4.70
CA LEU A 87 11.30 -6.09 4.69
C LEU A 87 11.57 -7.46 4.04
N PRO A 88 12.44 -7.54 3.02
CA PRO A 88 12.81 -8.81 2.40
C PRO A 88 13.40 -9.80 3.42
N GLY A 89 13.01 -11.07 3.32
CA GLY A 89 13.51 -12.13 4.20
C GLY A 89 13.01 -12.07 5.65
N ARG A 90 12.03 -11.20 5.95
CA ARG A 90 11.29 -11.20 7.21
C ARG A 90 9.85 -11.56 6.95
N ASP A 91 9.56 -12.86 7.02
CA ASP A 91 8.19 -13.35 6.94
C ASP A 91 7.37 -12.76 8.10
N GLY A 92 6.15 -12.34 7.81
CA GLY A 92 5.19 -11.95 8.84
C GLY A 92 4.80 -13.14 9.70
N ASP A 93 4.25 -12.87 10.88
CA ASP A 93 3.72 -13.92 11.74
C ASP A 93 2.67 -14.75 11.00
N ALA A 94 2.61 -16.05 11.31
CA ALA A 94 1.75 -17.00 10.61
C ALA A 94 0.30 -16.52 10.53
N GLY A 95 -0.25 -16.51 9.31
CA GLY A 95 -1.62 -16.08 9.02
C GLY A 95 -1.80 -14.56 8.86
N LEU A 96 -0.78 -13.73 9.09
CA LEU A 96 -0.80 -12.34 8.67
C LEU A 96 -0.33 -12.20 7.22
N ILE A 97 -1.10 -11.44 6.47
CA ILE A 97 -0.83 -11.08 5.08
C ILE A 97 -0.70 -9.57 5.05
N PHE A 98 0.48 -9.08 4.71
CA PHE A 98 0.75 -7.66 4.57
C PHE A 98 1.60 -7.43 3.33
N HIS A 99 1.02 -6.84 2.29
CA HIS A 99 1.71 -6.64 1.01
C HIS A 99 1.23 -5.39 0.29
N PRO A 100 2.05 -4.85 -0.63
CA PRO A 100 1.61 -3.80 -1.54
C PRO A 100 0.48 -4.29 -2.45
N ALA A 101 -0.53 -3.45 -2.70
CA ALA A 101 -1.70 -3.76 -3.51
C ALA A 101 -1.82 -2.92 -4.80
N GLY A 102 -0.84 -2.04 -5.03
CA GLY A 102 -0.83 -1.10 -6.15
C GLY A 102 0.01 0.11 -5.79
N GLY A 103 0.59 0.78 -6.79
CA GLY A 103 1.39 1.96 -6.54
C GLY A 103 1.45 2.84 -7.78
N SER A 104 1.54 4.14 -7.55
CA SER A 104 1.75 5.11 -8.62
C SER A 104 2.60 6.24 -8.10
N GLY A 105 3.47 6.77 -8.94
CA GLY A 105 4.26 7.91 -8.53
C GLY A 105 5.15 8.44 -9.63
N GLY A 106 5.87 9.47 -9.25
CA GLY A 106 6.87 10.15 -10.05
C GLY A 106 7.79 10.95 -9.14
N PRO A 107 8.48 11.96 -9.68
CA PRO A 107 9.53 12.66 -8.94
C PRO A 107 9.08 13.29 -7.61
N LEU A 108 7.87 13.87 -7.57
CA LEU A 108 7.39 14.70 -6.46
C LEU A 108 6.25 14.06 -5.65
N SER A 109 5.72 12.93 -6.10
CA SER A 109 4.63 12.23 -5.42
C SER A 109 4.78 10.73 -5.59
N ALA A 110 4.59 9.99 -4.50
CA ALA A 110 4.48 8.55 -4.52
C ALA A 110 3.28 8.13 -3.67
N ASP A 111 2.45 7.25 -4.21
CA ASP A 111 1.28 6.68 -3.56
C ASP A 111 1.38 5.16 -3.62
N GLN A 112 1.42 4.51 -2.46
CA GLN A 112 1.52 3.06 -2.34
C GLN A 112 0.33 2.53 -1.54
N ASP A 113 -0.47 1.69 -2.18
CA ASP A 113 -1.57 0.99 -1.55
C ASP A 113 -1.06 -0.24 -0.79
N TRP A 114 -1.61 -0.45 0.39
CA TRP A 114 -1.30 -1.57 1.27
C TRP A 114 -2.57 -2.36 1.57
N TRP A 115 -2.41 -3.69 1.58
CA TRP A 115 -3.42 -4.61 2.07
C TRP A 115 -2.91 -5.32 3.32
N LEU A 116 -3.73 -5.35 4.36
CA LEU A 116 -3.49 -6.05 5.61
C LEU A 116 -4.66 -6.99 5.90
N SER A 117 -4.37 -8.27 6.09
CA SER A 117 -5.35 -9.31 6.47
C SER A 117 -4.73 -10.26 7.50
N PRO A 118 -5.49 -10.75 8.50
CA PRO A 118 -6.89 -10.42 8.78
C PRO A 118 -7.06 -9.00 9.34
N LEU A 119 -8.30 -8.61 9.68
CA LEU A 119 -8.55 -7.42 10.49
C LEU A 119 -7.78 -7.50 11.82
N PRO A 120 -7.30 -6.36 12.36
CA PRO A 120 -6.67 -6.34 13.67
C PRO A 120 -7.65 -6.80 14.76
N PRO A 121 -7.18 -7.46 15.83
CA PRO A 121 -7.99 -7.74 17.01
C PRO A 121 -8.41 -6.44 17.71
N GLU A 122 -9.28 -6.55 18.72
CA GLU A 122 -9.58 -5.42 19.61
C GLU A 122 -8.29 -4.86 20.24
N GLY A 123 -8.16 -3.54 20.20
CA GLY A 123 -7.01 -2.80 20.70
C GLY A 123 -6.26 -2.02 19.62
N PRO A 124 -5.06 -1.53 19.93
CA PRO A 124 -4.28 -0.71 19.02
C PRO A 124 -3.73 -1.51 17.82
N LEU A 125 -3.71 -0.87 16.66
CA LEU A 125 -2.90 -1.27 15.51
C LEU A 125 -1.74 -0.28 15.40
N LEU A 126 -0.53 -0.76 15.65
CA LEU A 126 0.68 0.04 15.47
C LEU A 126 1.12 -0.03 14.00
N VAL A 127 1.37 1.11 13.39
CA VAL A 127 2.05 1.22 12.10
C VAL A 127 3.41 1.84 12.34
N VAL A 128 4.46 1.15 11.86
CA VAL A 128 5.85 1.57 11.98
C VAL A 128 6.35 1.91 10.58
N VAL A 129 6.97 3.07 10.42
CA VAL A 129 7.57 3.48 9.15
C VAL A 129 8.97 4.04 9.35
N ARG A 130 9.85 3.77 8.40
CA ARG A 130 11.23 4.26 8.38
C ARG A 130 11.69 4.41 6.94
N CYS A 131 12.43 5.46 6.64
CA CYS A 131 13.04 5.63 5.32
C CYS A 131 14.36 6.43 5.46
N PRO A 132 15.50 5.72 5.60
CA PRO A 132 16.80 6.37 5.81
C PRO A 132 17.21 7.28 4.66
N GLY A 133 16.78 6.97 3.42
CA GLY A 133 17.10 7.77 2.23
C GLY A 133 16.59 9.21 2.27
N ILE A 134 15.62 9.51 3.14
CA ILE A 134 15.05 10.85 3.37
C ILE A 134 15.20 11.30 4.82
N GLY A 135 16.05 10.63 5.61
CA GLY A 135 16.24 10.92 7.03
C GLY A 135 15.00 10.64 7.89
N LEU A 136 14.04 9.85 7.41
CA LEU A 136 12.90 9.41 8.22
C LEU A 136 13.36 8.28 9.14
N GLU A 137 13.67 8.64 10.38
CA GLU A 137 13.87 7.68 11.45
C GLU A 137 12.60 6.88 11.75
N GLU A 138 12.77 5.78 12.47
CA GLU A 138 11.66 4.90 12.83
C GLU A 138 10.57 5.65 13.59
N THR A 139 9.44 5.85 12.91
CA THR A 139 8.28 6.57 13.42
C THR A 139 7.14 5.59 13.60
N ARG A 140 6.41 5.75 14.71
CA ARG A 140 5.28 4.90 15.09
C ARG A 140 4.01 5.73 15.15
N ILE A 141 2.96 5.25 14.52
CA ILE A 141 1.61 5.80 14.69
C ILE A 141 0.69 4.69 15.21
N GLU A 142 -0.19 5.05 16.12
CA GLU A 142 -1.22 4.16 16.63
C GLU A 142 -2.55 4.46 15.95
N LEU A 143 -3.20 3.40 15.48
CA LEU A 143 -4.53 3.42 14.91
C LEU A 143 -5.47 2.64 15.82
N ASP A 144 -6.75 2.99 15.79
CA ASP A 144 -7.78 2.27 16.53
C ASP A 144 -8.14 0.96 15.80
N GLY A 145 -7.48 -0.14 16.16
CA GLY A 145 -7.74 -1.47 15.60
C GLY A 145 -9.15 -1.97 15.91
N THR A 146 -9.72 -1.57 17.05
CA THR A 146 -11.13 -1.85 17.39
C THR A 146 -12.07 -1.18 16.40
N ALA A 147 -11.84 0.09 16.06
CA ALA A 147 -12.64 0.80 15.06
C ALA A 147 -12.49 0.19 13.66
N ILE A 148 -11.28 -0.21 13.27
CA ILE A 148 -11.02 -0.89 11.99
C ILE A 148 -11.80 -2.21 11.91
N ARG A 149 -11.75 -3.03 12.96
CA ARG A 149 -12.47 -4.30 13.00
C ARG A 149 -13.99 -4.09 12.90
N ARG A 150 -14.55 -3.17 13.68
CA ARG A 150 -15.98 -2.83 13.63
C ARG A 150 -16.41 -2.30 12.25
N ALA A 151 -15.56 -1.52 11.59
CA ALA A 151 -15.82 -1.05 10.24
C ALA A 151 -15.84 -2.21 9.22
N GLY A 152 -14.94 -3.19 9.37
CA GLY A 152 -14.94 -4.41 8.56
C GLY A 152 -16.19 -5.27 8.78
N GLU A 153 -16.69 -5.36 10.02
CA GLU A 153 -17.96 -6.01 10.34
C GLU A 153 -19.18 -5.30 9.72
N ALA A 154 -19.07 -4.00 9.47
CA ALA A 154 -20.09 -3.19 8.80
C ALA A 154 -19.97 -3.16 7.26
N ALA A 155 -18.92 -3.78 6.69
CA ALA A 155 -18.73 -3.82 5.25
C ALA A 155 -19.88 -4.59 4.58
N THR A 156 -20.28 -4.16 3.39
CA THR A 156 -21.40 -4.78 2.67
C THR A 156 -20.88 -5.78 1.65
N VAL A 157 -21.24 -7.05 1.81
CA VAL A 157 -21.02 -8.07 0.78
C VAL A 157 -22.03 -7.84 -0.34
N LEU A 158 -21.53 -7.50 -1.54
CA LEU A 158 -22.37 -7.18 -2.70
C LEU A 158 -22.91 -8.46 -3.36
N TRP A 159 -22.08 -9.48 -3.42
CA TRP A 159 -22.43 -10.83 -3.91
C TRP A 159 -21.53 -11.88 -3.26
N PRO A 160 -21.95 -13.16 -3.23
CA PRO A 160 -21.11 -14.24 -2.72
C PRO A 160 -19.76 -14.30 -3.47
N TRP A 161 -18.68 -14.50 -2.72
CA TRP A 161 -17.36 -14.64 -3.33
C TRP A 161 -17.33 -15.87 -4.24
N GLN A 162 -16.79 -15.71 -5.43
CA GLN A 162 -16.49 -16.79 -6.36
C GLN A 162 -14.99 -16.77 -6.64
N PRO A 163 -14.31 -17.92 -6.62
CA PRO A 163 -12.92 -17.96 -7.08
C PRO A 163 -12.87 -17.47 -8.53
N PRO A 164 -11.83 -16.71 -8.91
CA PRO A 164 -11.58 -16.42 -10.31
C PRO A 164 -11.63 -17.72 -11.11
N LEU A 165 -12.33 -17.71 -12.24
CA LEU A 165 -12.25 -18.83 -13.15
C LEU A 165 -10.81 -18.93 -13.62
N ASP A 166 -10.20 -20.10 -13.51
CA ASP A 166 -8.93 -20.41 -14.16
C ASP A 166 -9.17 -20.39 -15.68
N GLN A 167 -9.21 -19.20 -16.26
CA GLN A 167 -9.15 -19.03 -17.69
C GLN A 167 -7.67 -19.06 -18.06
N PRO A 168 -7.24 -19.99 -18.93
CA PRO A 168 -5.90 -19.91 -19.51
C PRO A 168 -5.74 -18.50 -20.09
N HIS A 169 -4.76 -17.75 -19.59
CA HIS A 169 -4.41 -16.47 -20.19
C HIS A 169 -3.77 -16.76 -21.56
N GLU A 170 -4.63 -16.93 -22.57
CA GLU A 170 -4.19 -16.88 -23.95
C GLU A 170 -3.86 -15.41 -24.23
N PRO A 171 -2.60 -15.08 -24.57
CA PRO A 171 -2.26 -13.72 -24.97
C PRO A 171 -3.25 -13.30 -26.06
N PRO A 172 -3.85 -12.10 -25.97
CA PRO A 172 -4.73 -11.64 -27.04
C PRO A 172 -3.95 -11.72 -28.35
N LEU A 173 -4.55 -12.35 -29.37
CA LEU A 173 -3.96 -12.36 -30.71
C LEU A 173 -3.67 -10.91 -31.10
N PRO A 174 -2.51 -10.62 -31.72
CA PRO A 174 -2.26 -9.32 -32.29
C PRO A 174 -3.46 -8.92 -33.16
N PRO A 175 -3.93 -7.67 -33.08
CA PRO A 175 -4.99 -7.23 -33.96
C PRO A 175 -4.56 -7.44 -35.42
N ASP A 176 -5.49 -7.84 -36.28
CA ASP A 176 -5.23 -7.93 -37.71
C ASP A 176 -5.06 -6.51 -38.27
N LEU A 177 -3.80 -6.12 -38.49
CA LEU A 177 -3.45 -4.78 -38.92
C LEU A 177 -3.25 -4.78 -40.45
N PRO A 178 -3.86 -3.82 -41.18
CA PRO A 178 -3.55 -3.64 -42.58
C PRO A 178 -2.04 -3.46 -42.80
N ALA A 179 -1.50 -3.97 -43.91
CA ALA A 179 -0.07 -3.84 -44.24
C ALA A 179 0.42 -2.39 -44.38
N SER A 180 -0.51 -1.43 -44.55
CA SER A 180 -0.24 0.02 -44.57
C SER A 180 -0.34 0.67 -43.19
N SER A 181 -0.68 -0.07 -42.15
CA SER A 181 -0.78 0.44 -40.79
C SER A 181 0.58 0.86 -40.27
N TRP A 182 0.63 2.02 -39.62
CA TRP A 182 1.82 2.49 -38.92
C TRP A 182 2.25 1.54 -37.78
N PHE A 183 1.31 0.75 -37.24
CA PHE A 183 1.58 -0.26 -36.21
C PHE A 183 1.98 -1.63 -36.76
N ALA A 184 1.97 -1.83 -38.09
CA ALA A 184 2.40 -3.06 -38.74
C ALA A 184 3.93 -3.09 -39.03
N GLY A 185 4.68 -2.08 -38.56
CA GLY A 185 6.13 -1.92 -38.72
C GLY A 185 6.79 -1.38 -37.47
#